data_AF-A0A6N9QIX6-F1
#
_entry.id   AF-A0A6N9QIX6-F1
#
_cell.length_a   1.000
_cell.length_b   1.000
_cell.length_c   1.000
_cell.angle_alpha   90.00
_cell.angle_beta   90.00
_cell.angle_gamma   90.00
#
_symmetry.space_group_name_H-M   'P 1'
#
loop_
_entity.id
_entity.type
_entity.pdbx_description
1 polymer ?
#
loop_
_entity_poly.entity_id
_entity_poly.type
_entity_poly.pdbx_seq_one_letter_code
_entity_poly.pdbx_strand_id
1 'polypeptide(L)'
;IPDSLLPVPRRDGRLEAARSMAAQRSHMVACSTRDKNRLRSLLLESCPAFEALTDLADPHWLKMMEALGGPWGIADAGKASVGAVTRGADRSRIDAAIAAAASSTRPSEYQVMAENPQVRMLAGRIRESAGEAARLDAEIAALLAEDGTYACLLTVPGIGPRTASELVIGIDIDDFPDHDHLAS
;
A
#
# COMPACT_ATOMS: atom_id res chain seq x y z
N ILE A 1 29.38 40.37 -12.36
CA ILE A 1 28.81 39.20 -11.65
C ILE A 1 28.15 38.38 -12.73
N PRO A 2 28.42 37.07 -12.88
CA PRO A 2 27.78 36.31 -13.94
C PRO A 2 26.28 36.23 -13.64
N ASP A 3 25.45 36.65 -14.61
CA ASP A 3 23.97 36.56 -14.61
C ASP A 3 23.45 35.11 -14.69
N SER A 4 24.30 34.12 -14.40
CA SER A 4 24.02 32.69 -14.53
C SER A 4 23.45 32.06 -13.25
N LEU A 5 23.19 32.85 -12.21
CA LEU A 5 22.56 32.35 -11.00
C LEU A 5 21.06 32.65 -11.09
N LEU A 6 20.28 31.60 -11.36
CA LEU A 6 18.83 31.68 -11.24
C LEU A 6 18.46 32.17 -9.83
N PRO A 7 17.48 33.07 -9.71
CA PRO A 7 16.99 33.51 -8.40
C PRO A 7 16.51 32.28 -7.62
N VAL A 8 16.90 32.17 -6.36
CA VAL A 8 16.43 31.10 -5.48
C VAL A 8 14.90 31.18 -5.43
N PRO A 9 14.16 30.14 -5.88
CA PRO A 9 12.71 30.16 -5.89
C PRO A 9 12.18 30.49 -4.49
N ARG A 10 11.11 31.30 -4.43
CA ARG A 10 10.43 31.56 -3.17
C ARG A 10 9.89 30.22 -2.66
N ARG A 11 10.28 29.83 -1.45
CA ARG A 11 9.79 28.58 -0.83
C ARG A 11 8.29 28.66 -0.63
N ASP A 12 7.54 27.94 -1.45
CA ASP A 12 6.13 27.68 -1.18
C ASP A 12 6.01 26.65 -0.04
N GLY A 13 5.54 27.11 1.11
CA GLY A 13 5.35 26.25 2.28
C GLY A 13 4.36 25.11 2.03
N ARG A 14 3.38 25.27 1.12
CA ARG A 14 2.44 24.21 0.75
C ARG A 14 3.17 23.11 -0.02
N LEU A 15 3.99 23.48 -1.00
CA LEU A 15 4.77 22.52 -1.78
C LEU A 15 5.79 21.76 -0.93
N GLU A 16 6.48 22.45 -0.01
CA GLU A 16 7.41 21.80 0.92
C GLU A 16 6.70 20.83 1.89
N ALA A 17 5.52 21.20 2.38
CA ALA A 17 4.70 20.29 3.18
C ALA A 17 4.25 19.07 2.35
N ALA A 18 3.81 19.27 1.10
CA ALA A 18 3.44 18.20 0.19
C ALA A 18 4.62 17.25 -0.10
N ARG A 19 5.84 17.78 -0.33
CA ARG A 19 7.08 16.99 -0.47
C ARG A 19 7.35 16.13 0.76
N SER A 20 7.23 16.71 1.96
CA SER A 20 7.41 15.97 3.22
C SER A 20 6.41 14.82 3.36
N MET A 21 5.13 15.08 3.07
CA MET A 21 4.07 14.07 3.09
C MET A 21 4.27 12.98 2.04
N ALA A 22 4.72 13.33 0.83
CA ALA A 22 5.03 12.37 -0.23
C ALA A 22 6.22 11.47 0.13
N ALA A 23 7.22 12.00 0.81
CA ALA A 23 8.34 11.21 1.34
C ALA A 23 7.86 10.20 2.40
N GLN A 24 7.01 10.64 3.35
CA GLN A 24 6.41 9.74 4.34
C GLN A 24 5.53 8.67 3.69
N ARG A 25 4.76 9.04 2.68
CA ARG A 25 3.91 8.13 1.91
C ARG A 25 4.75 7.07 1.17
N SER A 26 5.86 7.47 0.58
CA SER A 26 6.83 6.54 -0.05
C SER A 26 7.43 5.58 0.97
N HIS A 27 7.75 6.07 2.17
CA HIS A 27 8.20 5.22 3.27
C HIS A 27 7.14 4.18 3.68
N MET A 28 5.86 4.57 3.80
CA MET A 28 4.75 3.64 4.11
C MET A 28 4.58 2.55 3.04
N VAL A 29 4.68 2.91 1.76
CA VAL A 29 4.61 1.93 0.66
C VAL A 29 5.77 0.95 0.71
N ALA A 30 6.98 1.42 1.00
CA ALA A 30 8.16 0.57 1.15
C ALA A 30 8.03 -0.40 2.35
N CYS A 31 7.52 0.07 3.49
CA CYS A 31 7.23 -0.76 4.66
C CYS A 31 6.17 -1.83 4.35
N SER A 32 5.03 -1.44 3.77
CA SER A 32 3.99 -2.37 3.33
C SER A 32 4.54 -3.44 2.38
N THR A 33 5.40 -3.06 1.43
CA THR A 33 6.00 -4.01 0.47
C THR A 33 6.91 -5.01 1.18
N ARG A 34 7.75 -4.54 2.10
CA ARG A 34 8.62 -5.40 2.92
C ARG A 34 7.80 -6.39 3.75
N ASP A 35 6.76 -5.92 4.42
CA ASP A 35 5.91 -6.76 5.27
C ASP A 35 5.09 -7.75 4.45
N LYS A 36 4.57 -7.36 3.27
CA LYS A 36 3.92 -8.28 2.32
C LYS A 36 4.87 -9.39 1.91
N ASN A 37 6.10 -9.06 1.51
CA ASN A 37 7.08 -10.06 1.11
C ASN A 37 7.41 -11.02 2.25
N ARG A 38 7.57 -10.51 3.48
CA ARG A 38 7.80 -11.36 4.66
C ARG A 38 6.60 -12.27 4.94
N LEU A 39 5.38 -11.76 4.84
CA LEU A 39 4.16 -12.54 5.03
C LEU A 39 4.05 -13.63 3.96
N ARG A 40 4.30 -13.31 2.68
CA ARG A 40 4.32 -14.31 1.61
C ARG A 40 5.34 -15.40 1.87
N SER A 41 6.55 -15.07 2.33
CA SER A 41 7.55 -16.08 2.70
C SER A 41 7.07 -17.02 3.81
N LEU A 42 6.43 -16.49 4.87
CA LEU A 42 5.89 -17.31 5.95
C LEU A 42 4.78 -18.25 5.44
N LEU A 43 3.85 -17.73 4.66
CA LEU A 43 2.76 -18.53 4.09
C LEU A 43 3.28 -19.61 3.14
N LEU A 44 4.30 -19.29 2.34
CA LEU A 44 4.91 -20.23 1.40
C LEU A 44 5.63 -21.38 2.14
N GLU A 45 6.34 -21.09 3.23
CA GLU A 45 7.00 -22.11 4.05
C GLU A 45 5.98 -23.04 4.74
N SER A 46 4.83 -22.49 5.14
CA SER A 46 3.80 -23.21 5.89
C SER A 46 2.81 -24.00 5.03
N CYS A 47 2.27 -23.36 3.99
CA CYS A 47 1.28 -23.93 3.10
C CYS A 47 1.33 -23.25 1.72
N PRO A 48 2.16 -23.74 0.79
CA PRO A 48 2.27 -23.19 -0.56
C PRO A 48 0.93 -23.08 -1.31
N ALA A 49 0.03 -24.06 -1.14
CA ALA A 49 -1.25 -24.11 -1.83
C ALA A 49 -2.20 -22.98 -1.35
N PHE A 50 -2.15 -22.65 -0.06
CA PHE A 50 -2.91 -21.51 0.49
C PHE A 50 -2.28 -20.18 0.04
N GLU A 51 -0.95 -20.07 0.07
CA GLU A 51 -0.22 -18.86 -0.36
C GLU A 51 -0.57 -18.47 -1.80
N ALA A 52 -0.60 -19.45 -2.72
CA ALA A 52 -0.89 -19.22 -4.13
C ALA A 52 -2.27 -18.58 -4.39
N LEU A 53 -3.23 -18.80 -3.49
CA LEU A 53 -4.59 -18.26 -3.60
C LEU A 53 -4.79 -16.94 -2.85
N THR A 54 -3.87 -16.59 -1.96
CA THR A 54 -3.94 -15.42 -1.10
C THR A 54 -3.86 -14.12 -1.91
N ASP A 55 -4.67 -13.13 -1.55
CA ASP A 55 -4.61 -11.78 -2.11
C ASP A 55 -4.27 -10.74 -1.05
N LEU A 56 -2.99 -10.37 -0.93
CA LEU A 56 -2.55 -9.36 0.04
C LEU A 56 -2.82 -7.91 -0.41
N ALA A 57 -3.47 -7.70 -1.57
CA ALA A 57 -4.00 -6.40 -1.94
C ALA A 57 -5.44 -6.19 -1.42
N ASP A 58 -6.18 -7.27 -1.19
CA ASP A 58 -7.55 -7.21 -0.65
C ASP A 58 -7.53 -7.00 0.89
N PRO A 59 -8.14 -5.91 1.40
CA PRO A 59 -8.23 -5.65 2.83
C PRO A 59 -8.91 -6.75 3.64
N HIS A 60 -9.82 -7.52 3.04
CA HIS A 60 -10.51 -8.61 3.74
C HIS A 60 -9.56 -9.76 4.08
N TRP A 61 -8.61 -10.07 3.20
CA TRP A 61 -7.58 -11.08 3.45
C TRP A 61 -6.67 -10.68 4.61
N LEU A 62 -6.21 -9.42 4.61
CA LEU A 62 -5.38 -8.88 5.69
C LEU A 62 -6.16 -8.87 7.02
N LYS A 63 -7.42 -8.42 7.02
CA LYS A 63 -8.27 -8.43 8.20
C LYS A 63 -8.51 -9.85 8.74
N MET A 64 -8.71 -10.82 7.85
CA MET A 64 -8.86 -12.23 8.22
C MET A 64 -7.59 -12.77 8.88
N MET A 65 -6.42 -12.55 8.27
CA MET A 65 -5.14 -13.02 8.79
C MET A 65 -4.76 -12.35 10.12
N GLU A 66 -5.08 -11.07 10.26
CA GLU A 66 -4.90 -10.35 11.53
C GLU A 66 -5.80 -10.90 12.65
N ALA A 67 -7.04 -11.26 12.31
CA ALA A 67 -8.00 -11.75 13.28
C ALA A 67 -7.84 -13.25 13.60
N LEU A 68 -7.36 -14.06 12.66
CA LEU A 68 -7.39 -15.52 12.77
C LEU A 68 -5.99 -16.18 12.71
N GLY A 69 -4.99 -15.51 12.13
CA GLY A 69 -3.63 -16.05 11.98
C GLY A 69 -3.33 -16.54 10.57
N GLY A 70 -2.42 -17.51 10.47
CA GLY A 70 -1.99 -18.13 9.22
C GLY A 70 -2.98 -19.14 8.65
N PRO A 71 -2.58 -19.92 7.63
CA PRO A 71 -3.45 -20.86 6.92
C PRO A 71 -4.19 -21.81 7.88
N TRP A 72 -3.46 -22.33 8.87
CA TRP A 72 -3.96 -23.31 9.82
C TRP A 72 -4.82 -22.69 10.90
N GLY A 73 -4.47 -21.49 11.39
CA GLY A 73 -5.34 -20.74 12.32
C GLY A 73 -6.68 -20.36 11.69
N ILE A 74 -6.68 -20.02 10.40
CA ILE A 74 -7.90 -19.76 9.63
C ILE A 74 -8.73 -21.03 9.45
N ALA A 75 -8.08 -22.16 9.09
CA ALA A 75 -8.76 -23.44 8.94
C ALA A 75 -9.41 -23.89 10.26
N ASP A 76 -8.71 -23.75 11.39
CA ASP A 76 -9.18 -24.15 12.72
C ASP A 76 -10.32 -23.26 13.24
N ALA A 77 -10.30 -21.96 12.90
CA ALA A 77 -11.34 -21.01 13.33
C ALA A 77 -12.73 -21.35 12.76
N GLY A 78 -12.78 -22.08 11.65
CA GLY A 78 -14.00 -22.53 11.00
C GLY A 78 -14.78 -21.43 10.26
N LYS A 79 -15.76 -21.86 9.47
CA LYS A 79 -16.49 -21.00 8.52
C LYS A 79 -17.22 -19.81 9.18
N ALA A 80 -17.74 -19.98 10.39
CA ALA A 80 -18.47 -18.93 11.08
C ALA A 80 -17.54 -17.75 11.45
N SER A 81 -16.37 -18.05 12.02
CA SER A 81 -15.37 -17.05 12.40
C SER A 81 -14.79 -16.35 11.19
N VAL A 82 -14.49 -17.10 10.12
CA VAL A 82 -14.04 -16.54 8.84
C VAL A 82 -15.10 -15.60 8.28
N GLY A 83 -16.35 -16.05 8.17
CA GLY A 83 -17.44 -15.24 7.63
C GLY A 83 -17.75 -13.97 8.43
N ALA A 84 -17.45 -13.95 9.73
CA ALA A 84 -17.60 -12.77 10.57
C ALA A 84 -16.58 -11.66 10.21
N VAL A 85 -15.36 -12.04 9.81
CA VAL A 85 -14.27 -11.10 9.52
C VAL A 85 -14.11 -10.78 8.04
N THR A 86 -14.65 -11.61 7.13
CA THR A 86 -14.57 -11.45 5.67
C THR A 86 -15.90 -11.01 5.03
N ARG A 87 -16.77 -10.33 5.78
CA ARG A 87 -18.05 -9.83 5.24
C ARG A 87 -17.80 -8.88 4.06
N GLY A 88 -18.37 -9.20 2.90
CA GLY A 88 -18.20 -8.43 1.66
C GLY A 88 -17.06 -8.91 0.76
N ALA A 89 -16.27 -9.88 1.21
CA ALA A 89 -15.20 -10.47 0.42
C ALA A 89 -15.71 -11.47 -0.63
N ASP A 90 -14.87 -11.77 -1.62
CA ASP A 90 -15.04 -12.92 -2.50
C ASP A 90 -14.86 -14.22 -1.70
N ARG A 91 -15.99 -14.80 -1.28
CA ARG A 91 -16.02 -16.05 -0.51
C ARG A 91 -15.45 -17.21 -1.30
N SER A 92 -15.58 -17.23 -2.62
CA SER A 92 -15.15 -18.38 -3.43
C SER A 92 -13.65 -18.60 -3.36
N ARG A 93 -12.87 -17.51 -3.43
CA ARG A 93 -11.41 -17.57 -3.35
C ARG A 93 -10.91 -17.88 -1.95
N ILE A 94 -11.56 -17.33 -0.92
CA ILE A 94 -11.23 -17.62 0.49
C ILE A 94 -11.54 -19.08 0.83
N ASP A 95 -12.72 -19.57 0.44
CA ASP A 95 -13.10 -20.97 0.65
C ASP A 95 -12.16 -21.93 -0.09
N ALA A 96 -11.74 -21.58 -1.31
CA ALA A 96 -10.76 -22.36 -2.07
C ALA A 96 -9.40 -22.43 -1.35
N ALA A 97 -8.93 -21.33 -0.76
CA ALA A 97 -7.68 -21.33 -0.01
C ALA A 97 -7.77 -22.14 1.28
N ILE A 98 -8.88 -22.04 2.01
CA ILE A 98 -9.13 -22.86 3.20
C ILE A 98 -9.16 -24.35 2.84
N ALA A 99 -9.82 -24.71 1.73
CA ALA A 99 -9.83 -26.07 1.22
C ALA A 99 -8.41 -26.54 0.82
N ALA A 100 -7.62 -25.68 0.17
CA ALA A 100 -6.24 -25.96 -0.18
C ALA A 100 -5.36 -26.23 1.05
N ALA A 101 -5.51 -25.42 2.12
CA ALA A 101 -4.86 -25.67 3.40
C ALA A 101 -5.31 -27.02 3.99
N ALA A 102 -6.62 -27.29 4.05
CA ALA A 102 -7.15 -28.55 4.59
C ALA A 102 -6.66 -29.80 3.84
N SER A 103 -6.36 -29.68 2.54
CA SER A 103 -5.77 -30.77 1.73
C SER A 103 -4.24 -30.87 1.81
N SER A 104 -3.58 -29.91 2.46
CA SER A 104 -2.12 -29.85 2.55
C SER A 104 -1.61 -30.59 3.80
N THR A 105 -0.31 -30.92 3.81
CA THR A 105 0.33 -31.49 5.00
C THR A 105 0.45 -30.41 6.09
N ARG A 106 -0.24 -30.63 7.21
CA ARG A 106 -0.19 -29.73 8.35
C ARG A 106 1.17 -29.82 9.06
N PRO A 107 1.80 -28.69 9.43
CA PRO A 107 3.00 -28.68 10.25
C PRO A 107 2.67 -29.05 11.71
N SER A 108 3.70 -29.12 12.56
CA SER A 108 3.49 -29.38 13.99
C SER A 108 2.71 -28.23 14.67
N GLU A 109 1.97 -28.55 15.74
CA GLU A 109 1.21 -27.53 16.49
C GLU A 109 2.13 -26.42 17.05
N TYR A 110 3.37 -26.74 17.41
CA TYR A 110 4.35 -25.72 17.84
C TYR A 110 4.68 -24.72 16.73
N GLN A 111 4.78 -25.18 15.47
CA GLN A 111 5.00 -24.28 14.33
C GLN A 111 3.77 -23.39 14.09
N VAL A 112 2.56 -23.96 14.14
CA VAL A 112 1.32 -23.19 14.01
C VAL A 112 1.20 -22.12 15.10
N MET A 113 1.50 -22.48 16.36
CA MET A 113 1.51 -21.54 17.49
C MET A 113 2.53 -20.41 17.33
N ALA A 114 3.71 -20.70 16.75
CA ALA A 114 4.75 -19.71 16.51
C ALA A 114 4.47 -18.81 15.29
N GLU A 115 3.80 -19.33 14.26
CA GLU A 115 3.46 -18.62 13.03
C GLU A 115 2.33 -17.62 13.25
N ASN A 116 1.26 -18.03 13.93
CA ASN A 116 0.03 -17.24 14.05
C ASN A 116 0.28 -15.80 14.55
N PRO A 117 1.06 -15.55 15.63
CA PRO A 117 1.37 -14.19 16.07
C PRO A 117 2.12 -13.35 15.02
N GLN A 118 3.02 -13.98 14.26
CA GLN A 118 3.79 -13.29 13.21
C GLN A 118 2.89 -12.88 12.05
N VAL A 119 2.02 -13.78 11.59
CA VAL A 119 1.04 -13.49 10.53
C VAL A 119 0.12 -12.36 10.97
N ARG A 120 -0.39 -12.41 12.20
CA ARG A 120 -1.29 -11.37 12.73
C ARG A 120 -0.63 -9.99 12.74
N MET A 121 0.60 -9.93 13.27
CA MET A 121 1.38 -8.70 13.32
C MET A 121 1.65 -8.14 11.92
N LEU A 122 2.09 -8.97 10.97
CA LEU A 122 2.40 -8.53 9.61
C LEU A 122 1.15 -8.06 8.87
N ALA A 123 0.05 -8.81 8.97
CA ALA A 123 -1.22 -8.43 8.35
C ALA A 123 -1.72 -7.07 8.86
N GLY A 124 -1.62 -6.84 10.18
CA GLY A 124 -1.94 -5.55 10.79
C GLY A 124 -1.05 -4.41 10.27
N ARG A 125 0.29 -4.61 10.22
CA ARG A 125 1.23 -3.60 9.71
C ARG A 125 1.03 -3.26 8.23
N ILE A 126 0.74 -4.26 7.40
CA ILE A 126 0.43 -4.05 5.98
C ILE A 126 -0.83 -3.19 5.85
N ARG A 127 -1.89 -3.53 6.61
CA ARG A 127 -3.16 -2.80 6.59
C ARG A 127 -3.00 -1.36 7.08
N GLU A 128 -2.25 -1.15 8.17
CA GLU A 128 -1.94 0.18 8.71
C GLU A 128 -1.13 1.01 7.72
N SER A 129 -0.03 0.48 7.20
CA SER A 129 0.84 1.18 6.25
C SER A 129 0.10 1.53 4.95
N ALA A 130 -0.75 0.62 4.45
CA ALA A 130 -1.56 0.88 3.26
C ALA A 130 -2.64 1.94 3.51
N GLY A 131 -3.30 1.89 4.67
CA GLY A 131 -4.28 2.90 5.08
C GLY A 131 -3.65 4.28 5.24
N GLU A 132 -2.47 4.35 5.85
CA GLU A 132 -1.72 5.58 6.03
C GLU A 132 -1.23 6.16 4.71
N ALA A 133 -0.73 5.33 3.80
CA ALA A 133 -0.36 5.77 2.46
C ALA A 133 -1.56 6.37 1.69
N ALA A 134 -2.74 5.75 1.80
CA ALA A 134 -3.96 6.26 1.18
C ALA A 134 -4.47 7.56 1.82
N ARG A 135 -4.35 7.69 3.16
CA ARG A 135 -4.64 8.94 3.87
C ARG A 135 -3.73 10.07 3.39
N LEU A 136 -2.43 9.82 3.30
CA LEU A 136 -1.44 10.79 2.82
C LEU A 136 -1.72 11.17 1.36
N ASP A 137 -2.09 10.22 0.49
CA ASP A 137 -2.49 10.52 -0.89
C ASP A 137 -3.66 11.52 -0.94
N ALA A 138 -4.67 11.33 -0.09
CA ALA A 138 -5.82 12.23 -0.02
C ALA A 138 -5.46 13.61 0.55
N GLU A 139 -4.62 13.67 1.58
CA GLU A 139 -4.21 14.94 2.19
C GLU A 139 -3.29 15.75 1.28
N ILE A 140 -2.39 15.10 0.55
CA ILE A 140 -1.56 15.75 -0.46
C ILE A 140 -2.44 16.34 -1.57
N ALA A 141 -3.40 15.57 -2.09
CA ALA A 141 -4.33 16.05 -3.11
C ALA A 141 -5.16 17.25 -2.61
N ALA A 142 -5.63 17.22 -1.36
CA ALA A 142 -6.36 18.33 -0.76
C ALA A 142 -5.50 19.58 -0.58
N LEU A 143 -4.24 19.42 -0.17
CA LEU A 143 -3.29 20.52 0.01
C LEU A 143 -2.97 21.23 -1.32
N LEU A 144 -2.92 20.46 -2.42
CA LEU A 144 -2.62 20.96 -3.76
C LEU A 144 -3.86 21.38 -4.57
N ALA A 145 -5.07 21.29 -4.01
CA ALA A 145 -6.30 21.55 -4.76
C ALA A 145 -6.42 22.99 -5.30
N GLU A 146 -5.74 23.96 -4.67
CA GLU A 146 -5.67 25.37 -5.11
C GLU A 146 -4.47 25.66 -6.03
N ASP A 147 -3.60 24.67 -6.28
CA ASP A 147 -2.44 24.84 -7.15
C ASP A 147 -2.86 24.83 -8.63
N GLY A 148 -2.40 25.83 -9.39
CA GLY A 148 -2.77 26.00 -10.79
C GLY A 148 -2.25 24.89 -11.70
N THR A 149 -1.03 24.40 -11.42
CA THR A 149 -0.42 23.29 -12.16
C THR A 149 -1.17 22.00 -11.87
N TYR A 150 -1.50 21.74 -10.60
CA TYR A 150 -2.32 20.61 -10.18
C TYR A 150 -3.68 20.59 -10.88
N ALA A 151 -4.39 21.73 -10.87
CA ALA A 151 -5.69 21.85 -11.55
C ALA A 151 -5.57 21.60 -13.06
N CYS A 152 -4.51 22.10 -13.71
CA CYS A 152 -4.25 21.86 -15.13
C CYS A 152 -4.02 20.37 -15.41
N LEU A 153 -3.18 19.70 -14.61
CA LEU A 153 -2.86 18.29 -14.77
C LEU A 153 -4.10 17.39 -14.66
N LEU A 154 -5.06 17.71 -13.78
CA LEU A 154 -6.31 16.97 -13.65
C LEU A 154 -7.21 17.05 -14.89
N THR A 155 -7.00 18.02 -15.78
CA THR A 155 -7.74 18.09 -17.05
C THR A 155 -7.18 17.13 -18.11
N VAL A 156 -5.98 16.58 -17.90
CA VAL A 156 -5.32 15.67 -18.84
C VAL A 156 -5.92 14.27 -18.71
N PRO A 157 -6.47 13.68 -19.78
CA PRO A 157 -7.00 12.31 -19.73
C PRO A 157 -5.97 11.30 -19.23
N GLY A 158 -6.36 10.51 -18.23
CA GLY A 158 -5.49 9.49 -17.62
C GLY A 158 -4.62 10.00 -16.46
N ILE A 159 -4.60 11.31 -16.18
CA ILE A 159 -3.92 11.87 -15.02
C ILE A 159 -4.90 12.03 -13.87
N GLY A 160 -4.75 11.16 -12.87
CA GLY A 160 -5.53 11.23 -11.63
C GLY A 160 -4.87 12.08 -10.55
N PRO A 161 -5.56 12.35 -9.43
CA PRO A 161 -5.07 13.13 -8.29
C PRO A 161 -3.68 12.74 -7.81
N ARG A 162 -3.40 11.44 -7.70
CA ARG A 162 -2.10 10.95 -7.24
C ARG A 162 -0.98 11.32 -8.23
N THR A 163 -1.18 11.03 -9.51
CA THR A 163 -0.18 11.31 -10.56
C THR A 163 0.03 12.81 -10.71
N ALA A 164 -1.05 13.61 -10.65
CA ALA A 164 -0.96 15.07 -10.64
C ALA A 164 -0.12 15.57 -9.45
N SER A 165 -0.37 15.07 -8.23
CA SER A 165 0.42 15.43 -7.05
C SER A 165 1.90 15.06 -7.20
N GLU A 166 2.19 13.85 -7.67
CA GLU A 166 3.58 13.40 -7.88
C GLU A 166 4.33 14.31 -8.87
N LEU A 167 3.67 14.79 -9.94
CA LEU A 167 4.26 15.71 -10.91
C LEU A 167 4.52 17.10 -10.31
N VAL A 168 3.53 17.68 -9.62
CA VAL A 168 3.66 18.99 -8.97
C VAL A 168 4.76 18.99 -7.91
N ILE A 169 4.87 17.90 -7.16
CA ILE A 169 5.87 17.74 -6.09
C ILE A 169 7.28 17.48 -6.65
N GLY A 170 7.37 16.74 -7.76
CA GLY A 170 8.63 16.28 -8.33
C GLY A 170 9.29 17.25 -9.30
N ILE A 171 8.53 18.19 -9.87
CA ILE A 171 9.00 19.09 -10.92
C ILE A 171 8.71 20.53 -10.48
N ASP A 172 9.75 21.36 -10.43
CA ASP A 172 9.55 22.81 -10.33
C ASP A 172 9.32 23.35 -11.76
N ILE A 173 8.11 23.81 -12.05
CA ILE A 173 7.79 24.31 -13.40
C ILE A 173 8.47 25.64 -13.69
N ASP A 174 8.88 26.39 -12.64
CA ASP A 174 9.62 27.64 -12.81
C ASP A 174 11.03 27.40 -13.38
N ASP A 175 11.55 26.15 -13.31
CA ASP A 175 12.77 25.74 -14.00
C ASP A 175 12.58 25.64 -15.53
N PHE A 176 11.34 25.68 -16.02
CA PHE A 176 10.96 25.53 -17.43
C PHE A 176 10.09 26.70 -17.91
N PRO A 177 10.66 27.91 -18.07
CA PRO A 177 9.90 29.12 -18.38
C PRO A 177 9.26 29.10 -19.78
N ASP A 178 9.79 28.33 -20.73
CA ASP A 178 9.22 28.13 -22.05
C ASP A 178 9.50 26.73 -22.62
N HIS A 179 8.94 26.44 -23.80
CA HIS A 179 9.03 25.13 -24.43
C HIS A 179 10.45 24.73 -24.87
N ASP A 180 11.35 25.69 -25.10
CA ASP A 180 12.72 25.41 -25.55
C ASP A 180 13.58 24.86 -24.41
N HIS A 181 13.15 25.04 -23.15
CA HIS A 181 13.86 24.56 -21.96
C HIS A 181 13.48 23.12 -21.56
N LEU A 182 12.45 22.52 -22.19
CA LEU A 182 12.01 21.15 -21.89
C LEU A 182 12.90 20.05 -22.52
N ALA A 183 13.79 20.41 -23.45
CA ALA A 183 14.57 19.46 -24.24
C ALA A 183 16.11 19.65 -24.17
N SER A 184 16.60 20.48 -23.24
CA SER A 184 18.05 20.75 -23.08
C SER A 184 18.75 19.78 -22.14
#